data_AF-A0A0F9N6W8-F1
#
_entry.id   AF-A0A0F9N6W8-F1
#
_cell.length_a   1.000
_cell.length_b   1.000
_cell.length_c   1.000
_cell.angle_alpha   90.00
_cell.angle_beta   90.00
_cell.angle_gamma   90.00
#
_symmetry.space_group_name_H-M   'P 1'
#
loop_
_entity.id
_entity.type
_entity.pdbx_description
1 polymer ?
#
loop_
_entity_poly.entity_id
_entity_poly.type
_entity_poly.pdbx_seq_one_letter_code
_entity_poly.pdbx_strand_id
1 'polypeptide(L)'
;FIGSSGAGGASLLRRNFGEMIENLASSSEYHWFSGNFIKYASTLKIDDLPVDAHELIALCAPRPVFISVGSPLIEGNWVDGKGMFLAGVEASPVYELLGKNGLPNTTYPTMGSALTDGEIAFRQHAGGHSTGPNWSTFISWSHTYWND
;
A
#
# COMPACT_ATOMS: atom_id res chain seq x y z
N PHE A 1 1.51 -8.37 -6.54
CA PHE A 1 0.68 -7.27 -7.08
C PHE A 1 -0.42 -6.98 -6.08
N ILE A 2 -0.54 -5.73 -5.64
CA ILE A 2 -1.53 -5.27 -4.66
C ILE A 2 -2.24 -4.07 -5.28
N GLY A 3 -3.55 -4.19 -5.55
CA GLY A 3 -4.33 -3.16 -6.24
C GLY A 3 -5.35 -2.50 -5.33
N SER A 4 -5.24 -1.17 -5.16
CA SER A 4 -6.20 -0.32 -4.44
C SER A 4 -6.62 -0.88 -3.09
N SER A 5 -5.67 -1.44 -2.32
CA SER A 5 -5.97 -2.19 -1.10
C SER A 5 -6.41 -1.33 0.10
N GLY A 6 -6.16 -0.03 0.08
CA GLY A 6 -6.69 0.89 1.09
C GLY A 6 -6.24 0.64 2.53
N ALA A 7 -7.10 1.05 3.45
CA ALA A 7 -6.87 0.97 4.89
C ALA A 7 -6.89 -0.50 5.37
N GLY A 8 -6.00 -0.84 6.29
CA GLY A 8 -5.78 -2.23 6.72
C GLY A 8 -5.04 -3.11 5.71
N GLY A 9 -4.79 -2.60 4.50
CA GLY A 9 -3.86 -3.15 3.52
C GLY A 9 -2.57 -2.34 3.45
N ALA A 10 -2.31 -1.74 2.29
CA ALA A 10 -1.09 -0.98 2.04
C ALA A 10 -1.13 0.48 2.52
N SER A 11 -2.29 1.07 2.85
CA SER A 11 -2.32 2.46 3.35
C SER A 11 -1.98 2.53 4.83
N LEU A 12 -1.14 3.51 5.20
CA LEU A 12 -0.83 3.80 6.60
C LEU A 12 -2.08 4.27 7.33
N LEU A 13 -2.51 3.54 8.37
CA LEU A 13 -3.69 3.89 9.15
C LEU A 13 -3.49 5.25 9.82
N ARG A 14 -2.30 5.53 10.35
CA ARG A 14 -1.95 6.82 10.98
C ARG A 14 -2.08 8.06 10.08
N ARG A 15 -2.22 7.90 8.77
CA ARG A 15 -2.43 9.06 7.88
C ARG A 15 -3.81 9.68 8.01
N ASN A 16 -4.80 8.94 8.52
CA ASN A 16 -6.14 9.44 8.74
C ASN A 16 -6.73 10.16 7.50
N PHE A 17 -6.72 9.48 6.36
CA PHE A 17 -7.21 10.01 5.09
C PHE A 17 -7.96 8.92 4.32
N GLY A 18 -9.16 9.23 3.82
CA GLY A 18 -10.02 8.22 3.19
C GLY A 18 -10.73 7.35 4.23
N GLU A 19 -10.65 6.03 4.06
CA GLU A 19 -11.17 5.04 4.99
C GLU A 19 -10.39 5.04 6.32
N MET A 20 -11.11 5.04 7.44
CA MET A 20 -10.53 5.14 8.78
C MET A 20 -10.70 3.84 9.58
N ILE A 21 -9.99 3.74 10.71
CA ILE A 21 -10.07 2.54 11.57
C ILE A 21 -11.49 2.30 12.10
N GLU A 22 -12.28 3.34 12.29
CA GLU A 22 -13.68 3.27 12.70
C GLU A 22 -14.57 2.65 11.62
N ASN A 23 -14.25 2.85 10.32
CA ASN A 23 -14.94 2.15 9.23
C ASN A 23 -14.65 0.66 9.32
N LEU A 24 -13.37 0.31 9.39
CA LEU A 24 -12.89 -1.07 9.46
C LEU A 24 -13.38 -1.81 10.71
N ALA A 25 -13.59 -1.11 11.83
CA ALA A 25 -14.13 -1.66 13.07
C ALA A 25 -15.67 -1.60 13.17
N SER A 26 -16.34 -0.97 12.20
CA SER A 26 -17.79 -0.83 12.19
C SER A 26 -18.49 -2.17 11.91
N SER A 27 -19.79 -2.24 12.19
CA SER A 27 -20.62 -3.41 11.88
C SER A 27 -20.57 -3.86 10.42
N SER A 28 -20.19 -2.97 9.51
CA SER A 28 -20.08 -3.26 8.08
C SER A 28 -18.82 -4.06 7.72
N GLU A 29 -17.72 -3.92 8.46
CA GLU A 29 -16.37 -4.35 8.03
C GLU A 29 -15.56 -5.07 9.12
N TYR A 30 -15.97 -5.03 10.39
CA TYR A 30 -15.22 -5.61 11.52
C TYR A 30 -14.84 -7.09 11.35
N HIS A 31 -15.62 -7.82 10.55
CA HIS A 31 -15.42 -9.24 10.28
C HIS A 31 -14.20 -9.52 9.38
N TRP A 32 -13.58 -8.51 8.77
CA TRP A 32 -12.31 -8.64 8.04
C TRP A 32 -11.09 -8.71 8.97
N PHE A 33 -11.22 -8.21 10.20
CA PHE A 33 -10.13 -8.11 11.16
C PHE A 33 -10.36 -9.00 12.36
N SER A 34 -9.30 -9.24 13.14
CA SER A 34 -9.45 -9.89 14.44
C SER A 34 -10.30 -9.02 15.37
N GLY A 35 -11.08 -9.62 16.26
CA GLY A 35 -11.89 -8.86 17.23
C GLY A 35 -11.07 -7.93 18.14
N ASN A 36 -9.76 -8.19 18.32
CA ASN A 36 -8.87 -7.28 19.03
C ASN A 36 -8.67 -5.94 18.33
N PHE A 37 -8.82 -5.89 17.00
CA PHE A 37 -8.66 -4.66 16.21
C PHE A 37 -9.71 -3.59 16.58
N ILE A 38 -10.91 -4.02 16.99
CA ILE A 38 -12.00 -3.11 17.43
C ILE A 38 -11.58 -2.21 18.60
N LYS A 39 -10.63 -2.65 19.43
CA LYS A 39 -10.12 -1.86 20.56
C LYS A 39 -9.54 -0.51 20.10
N TYR A 40 -8.92 -0.46 18.92
CA TYR A 40 -8.28 0.74 18.35
C TYR A 40 -9.26 1.74 17.73
N ALA A 41 -10.55 1.40 17.69
CA ALA A 41 -11.65 2.31 17.38
C ALA A 41 -12.57 2.54 18.60
N SER A 42 -12.11 2.20 19.81
CA SER A 42 -12.91 2.22 21.03
C SER A 42 -12.07 2.72 22.22
N THR A 43 -11.47 1.81 22.98
CA THR A 43 -10.73 2.13 24.21
C THR A 43 -9.30 2.58 23.95
N LEU A 44 -8.78 2.32 22.75
CA LEU A 44 -7.47 2.73 22.25
C LEU A 44 -7.65 3.63 21.03
N LYS A 45 -6.60 4.36 20.68
CA LYS A 45 -6.51 5.25 19.54
C LYS A 45 -5.64 4.67 18.43
N ILE A 46 -5.70 5.27 17.26
CA ILE A 46 -4.87 4.88 16.11
C ILE A 46 -3.37 4.92 16.40
N ASP A 47 -2.92 5.88 17.21
CA ASP A 47 -1.52 6.00 17.60
C ASP A 47 -1.05 4.86 18.52
N ASP A 48 -1.99 4.19 19.20
CA ASP A 48 -1.71 3.04 20.07
C ASP A 48 -1.52 1.73 19.29
N LEU A 49 -1.75 1.71 17.97
CA LEU A 49 -1.45 0.53 17.14
C LEU A 49 0.03 0.15 17.31
N PRO A 50 0.38 -1.10 17.61
CA PRO A 50 1.77 -1.49 17.78
C PRO A 50 2.54 -1.56 16.44
N VAL A 51 1.82 -1.52 15.32
CA VAL A 51 2.36 -1.63 13.96
C VAL A 51 1.59 -0.72 12.98
N ASP A 52 2.09 -0.56 11.76
CA ASP A 52 1.37 0.04 10.62
C ASP A 52 1.70 -0.65 9.28
N ALA A 53 1.08 -0.20 8.18
CA ALA A 53 1.15 -0.86 6.87
C ALA A 53 2.57 -1.02 6.30
N HIS A 54 3.50 -0.10 6.60
CA HIS A 54 4.91 -0.22 6.20
C HIS A 54 5.58 -1.50 6.75
N GLU A 55 5.26 -1.92 7.97
CA GLU A 55 5.78 -3.16 8.54
C GLU A 55 5.16 -4.39 7.87
N LEU A 56 3.88 -4.34 7.50
CA LEU A 56 3.22 -5.40 6.73
C LEU A 56 3.87 -5.58 5.35
N ILE A 57 4.22 -4.48 4.67
CA ILE A 57 4.96 -4.52 3.40
C ILE A 57 6.37 -5.04 3.64
N ALA A 58 7.06 -4.61 4.71
CA ALA A 58 8.40 -5.08 5.05
C ALA A 58 8.47 -6.60 5.30
N LEU A 59 7.40 -7.24 5.81
CA LEU A 59 7.31 -8.70 5.93
C LEU A 59 7.41 -9.43 4.57
N CYS A 60 7.23 -8.72 3.46
CA CYS A 60 7.44 -9.28 2.13
C CYS A 60 8.91 -9.38 1.73
N ALA A 61 9.81 -8.60 2.35
CA ALA A 61 11.21 -8.55 1.97
C ALA A 61 11.89 -9.93 2.10
N PRO A 62 12.82 -10.30 1.19
CA PRO A 62 13.30 -9.54 0.03
C PRO A 62 12.45 -9.76 -1.24
N ARG A 63 11.24 -10.35 -1.14
CA ARG A 63 10.41 -10.67 -2.31
C ARG A 63 9.78 -9.39 -2.90
N PRO A 64 9.64 -9.31 -4.23
CA PRO A 64 9.14 -8.11 -4.88
C PRO A 64 7.65 -7.85 -4.58
N VAL A 65 7.30 -6.57 -4.35
CA VAL A 65 5.94 -6.07 -4.12
C VAL A 65 5.62 -4.93 -5.09
N PHE A 66 4.48 -5.02 -5.76
CA PHE A 66 3.96 -3.96 -6.63
C PHE A 66 2.70 -3.36 -6.02
N ILE A 67 2.76 -2.07 -5.68
CA ILE A 67 1.66 -1.29 -5.14
C ILE A 67 1.00 -0.51 -6.29
N SER A 68 -0.26 -0.84 -6.57
CA SER A 68 -1.08 -0.28 -7.64
C SER A 68 -2.21 0.53 -7.02
N VAL A 69 -2.48 1.72 -7.54
CA VAL A 69 -3.66 2.52 -7.19
C VAL A 69 -4.15 3.30 -8.41
N GLY A 70 -5.44 3.63 -8.44
CA GLY A 70 -6.02 4.48 -9.46
C GLY A 70 -5.98 5.96 -9.13
N SER A 71 -6.57 6.74 -10.03
CA SER A 71 -6.58 8.19 -9.96
C SER A 71 -7.55 8.66 -8.89
N PRO A 72 -7.15 9.56 -7.98
CA PRO A 72 -8.07 10.13 -6.99
C PRO A 72 -9.20 10.94 -7.64
N LEU A 73 -9.08 11.30 -8.93
CA LEU A 73 -10.13 11.99 -9.69
C LEU A 73 -11.25 11.05 -10.16
N ILE A 74 -11.01 9.73 -10.20
CA ILE A 74 -11.98 8.73 -10.68
C ILE A 74 -12.28 7.68 -9.61
N GLU A 75 -11.25 7.16 -8.94
CA GLU A 75 -11.36 6.25 -7.79
C GLU A 75 -11.87 6.95 -6.54
N GLY A 76 -11.62 8.26 -6.44
CA GLY A 76 -11.79 8.99 -5.20
C GLY A 76 -10.62 8.74 -4.25
N ASN A 77 -10.78 9.21 -3.02
CA ASN A 77 -9.70 9.27 -2.03
C ASN A 77 -9.78 8.16 -0.97
N TRP A 78 -10.74 7.24 -1.10
CA TRP A 78 -11.06 6.24 -0.06
C TRP A 78 -9.86 5.37 0.33
N VAL A 79 -9.06 4.95 -0.65
CA VAL A 79 -7.93 4.04 -0.44
C VAL A 79 -6.61 4.73 -0.04
N ASP A 80 -6.60 6.07 0.04
CA ASP A 80 -5.39 6.88 0.28
C ASP A 80 -4.17 6.42 -0.52
N GLY A 81 -4.21 6.66 -1.84
CA GLY A 81 -3.09 6.30 -2.72
C GLY A 81 -1.75 6.90 -2.30
N LYS A 82 -1.74 8.04 -1.59
CA LYS A 82 -0.52 8.63 -1.01
C LYS A 82 -0.03 7.85 0.20
N GLY A 83 -0.93 7.39 1.06
CA GLY A 83 -0.58 6.51 2.17
C GLY A 83 -0.03 5.18 1.73
N MET A 84 -0.59 4.59 0.67
CA MET A 84 -0.05 3.36 0.07
C MET A 84 1.38 3.55 -0.43
N PHE A 85 1.68 4.67 -1.08
CA PHE A 85 3.05 5.01 -1.50
C PHE A 85 3.99 5.19 -0.30
N LEU A 86 3.58 5.98 0.70
CA LEU A 86 4.41 6.25 1.88
C LEU A 86 4.68 4.97 2.67
N ALA A 87 3.74 4.04 2.75
CA ALA A 87 4.00 2.73 3.35
C ALA A 87 5.13 1.97 2.63
N GLY A 88 5.18 2.05 1.29
CA GLY A 88 6.27 1.50 0.48
C GLY A 88 7.61 2.22 0.72
N VAL A 89 7.59 3.55 0.88
CA VAL A 89 8.78 4.32 1.28
C VAL A 89 9.31 3.84 2.63
N GLU A 90 8.48 3.81 3.66
CA GLU A 90 8.88 3.44 5.03
C GLU A 90 9.24 1.94 5.17
N ALA A 91 8.80 1.09 4.24
CA ALA A 91 9.20 -0.32 4.18
C ALA A 91 10.58 -0.54 3.51
N SER A 92 11.07 0.45 2.76
CA SER A 92 12.31 0.37 1.96
C SER A 92 13.57 0.02 2.79
N PRO A 93 13.77 0.53 4.02
CA PRO A 93 14.95 0.20 4.81
C PRO A 93 15.13 -1.30 5.10
N VAL A 94 14.04 -2.07 5.19
CA VAL A 94 14.13 -3.53 5.42
C VAL A 94 14.57 -4.26 4.15
N TYR A 95 14.17 -3.79 2.97
CA TYR A 95 14.68 -4.31 1.69
C TYR A 95 16.18 -4.02 1.54
N GLU A 96 16.59 -2.80 1.86
CA GLU A 96 17.99 -2.36 1.82
C GLU A 96 18.87 -3.17 2.78
N LEU A 97 18.39 -3.44 3.99
CA LEU A 97 19.05 -4.32 4.96
C LEU A 97 19.33 -5.72 4.38
N LEU A 98 18.44 -6.22 3.53
CA LEU A 98 18.55 -7.53 2.89
C LEU A 98 19.25 -7.48 1.52
N GLY A 99 19.93 -6.38 1.19
CA GLY A 99 20.68 -6.21 -0.05
C GLY A 99 19.81 -6.07 -1.30
N LYS A 100 18.57 -5.61 -1.13
CA LYS A 100 17.63 -5.27 -2.21
C LYS A 100 17.41 -3.77 -2.30
N ASN A 101 16.84 -3.32 -3.41
CA ASN A 101 16.45 -1.93 -3.58
C ASN A 101 15.02 -1.75 -3.06
N GLY A 102 14.81 -0.75 -2.21
CA GLY A 102 13.47 -0.33 -1.80
C GLY A 102 12.71 0.41 -2.91
N LEU A 103 11.79 1.28 -2.52
CA LEU A 103 11.07 2.14 -3.46
C LEU A 103 12.01 3.25 -3.98
N PRO A 104 12.14 3.47 -5.30
CA PRO A 104 13.16 4.36 -5.88
C PRO A 104 13.06 5.86 -5.51
N ASN A 105 11.95 6.32 -4.94
CA ASN A 105 11.72 7.72 -4.63
C ASN A 105 10.86 7.88 -3.37
N THR A 106 11.13 8.92 -2.59
CA THR A 106 10.36 9.30 -1.40
C THR A 106 9.33 10.41 -1.68
N THR A 107 9.39 11.02 -2.87
CA THR A 107 8.41 12.01 -3.33
C THR A 107 7.28 11.33 -4.10
N TYR A 108 6.04 11.63 -3.74
CA TYR A 108 4.86 11.07 -4.42
C TYR A 108 4.90 11.39 -5.93
N PRO A 109 4.83 10.38 -6.81
CA PRO A 109 5.05 10.59 -8.23
C PRO A 109 3.85 11.26 -8.90
N THR A 110 4.10 11.86 -10.06
CA THR A 110 3.02 12.27 -10.97
C THR A 110 2.26 11.03 -11.46
N MET A 111 0.95 11.17 -11.62
CA MET A 111 0.09 10.10 -12.12
C MET A 111 0.61 9.54 -13.46
N GLY A 112 0.62 8.21 -13.58
CA GLY A 112 1.12 7.49 -14.75
C GLY A 112 2.61 7.11 -14.66
N SER A 113 3.40 7.83 -13.86
CA SER A 113 4.82 7.51 -13.62
C SER A 113 4.95 6.18 -12.90
N ALA A 114 5.72 5.27 -13.49
CA ALA A 114 6.02 3.96 -12.92
C ALA A 114 7.33 4.04 -12.12
N LEU A 115 7.28 3.74 -10.83
CA LEU A 115 8.46 3.56 -10.00
C LEU A 115 8.72 2.06 -9.92
N THR A 116 9.55 1.54 -10.81
CA THR A 116 9.74 0.09 -11.02
C THR A 116 11.20 -0.36 -10.97
N ASP A 117 12.10 0.49 -10.48
CA ASP A 117 13.54 0.22 -10.45
C ASP A 117 14.01 -0.49 -9.17
N GLY A 118 13.09 -0.89 -8.29
CA GLY A 118 13.38 -1.63 -7.06
C GLY A 118 12.40 -2.77 -6.77
N GLU A 119 12.66 -3.51 -5.69
CA GLU A 119 11.81 -4.62 -5.24
C GLU A 119 10.48 -4.14 -4.65
N ILE A 120 10.41 -2.90 -4.18
CA ILE A 120 9.14 -2.23 -3.95
C ILE A 120 8.87 -1.35 -5.18
N ALA A 121 7.79 -1.64 -5.89
CA ALA A 121 7.33 -0.86 -7.02
C ALA A 121 6.01 -0.15 -6.71
N PHE A 122 5.82 1.03 -7.29
CA PHE A 122 4.59 1.81 -7.16
C PHE A 122 4.17 2.41 -8.50
N ARG A 123 2.87 2.37 -8.80
CA ARG A 123 2.30 3.18 -9.89
C ARG A 123 0.85 3.57 -9.60
N GLN A 124 0.58 4.87 -9.66
CA GLN A 124 -0.77 5.41 -9.77
C GLN A 124 -1.18 5.48 -11.24
N HIS A 125 -2.21 4.74 -11.65
CA HIS A 125 -2.73 4.82 -13.02
C HIS A 125 -3.89 5.82 -13.16
N ALA A 126 -4.27 6.13 -14.40
CA ALA A 126 -5.30 7.13 -14.69
C ALA A 126 -6.76 6.64 -14.50
N GLY A 127 -7.00 5.32 -14.41
CA GLY A 127 -8.34 4.75 -14.19
C GLY A 127 -8.86 4.87 -12.74
N GLY A 128 -10.07 4.39 -12.48
CA GLY A 128 -10.71 4.37 -11.14
C GLY A 128 -10.31 3.18 -10.27
N HIS A 129 -11.19 2.73 -9.37
CA HIS A 129 -10.98 1.58 -8.48
C HIS A 129 -10.94 0.25 -9.27
N SER A 130 -9.80 -0.05 -9.89
CA SER A 130 -9.60 -1.18 -10.78
C SER A 130 -8.11 -1.52 -10.87
N THR A 131 -7.78 -2.77 -11.22
CA THR A 131 -6.40 -3.20 -11.42
C THR A 131 -5.97 -3.22 -12.90
N GLY A 132 -6.96 -3.15 -13.81
CA GLY A 132 -6.80 -3.23 -15.27
C GLY A 132 -5.61 -2.44 -15.82
N PRO A 133 -5.55 -1.11 -15.59
CA PRO A 133 -4.55 -0.25 -16.20
C PRO A 133 -3.09 -0.46 -15.74
N ASN A 134 -2.87 -1.25 -14.68
CA ASN A 134 -1.53 -1.56 -14.16
C ASN A 134 -1.04 -2.97 -14.52
N TRP A 135 -1.87 -3.84 -15.12
CA TRP A 135 -1.45 -5.20 -15.47
C TRP A 135 -0.22 -5.25 -16.38
N SER A 136 -0.18 -4.42 -17.44
CA SER A 136 0.96 -4.40 -18.36
C SER A 136 2.25 -3.93 -17.68
N THR A 137 2.17 -2.90 -16.83
CA THR A 137 3.33 -2.43 -16.04
C THR A 137 3.78 -3.50 -15.04
N PHE A 138 2.84 -4.13 -14.33
CA PHE A 138 3.14 -5.21 -13.39
C PHE A 138 3.82 -6.39 -14.08
N ILE A 139 3.27 -6.89 -15.20
CA ILE A 139 3.84 -8.02 -15.94
C ILE A 139 5.24 -7.68 -16.46
N SER A 140 5.40 -6.48 -17.05
CA SER A 140 6.71 -6.03 -17.55
C SER A 140 7.76 -5.96 -16.43
N TRP A 141 7.38 -5.44 -15.26
CA TRP A 141 8.27 -5.37 -14.11
C TRP A 141 8.53 -6.74 -13.49
N SER A 142 7.50 -7.58 -13.32
CA SER A 142 7.65 -8.91 -12.69
C SER A 142 8.49 -9.86 -13.54
N HIS A 143 8.51 -9.65 -14.86
CA HIS A 143 9.32 -10.44 -15.79
C HIS A 143 10.82 -10.37 -15.47
N THR A 144 11.31 -9.31 -14.82
CA THR A 144 12.72 -9.22 -14.41
C THR A 144 13.12 -10.26 -13.37
N TYR A 145 12.15 -10.86 -12.66
CA TYR A 145 12.36 -11.86 -11.61
C TYR A 145 12.10 -13.31 -12.05
N TRP A 146 11.62 -13.51 -13.28
CA TRP A 146 11.21 -14.83 -13.79
C TRP A 146 11.96 -15.29 -15.03
N ASN A 147 13.01 -14.57 -15.43
CA ASN A 147 13.95 -15.04 -16.45
C ASN A 147 15.06 -15.88 -15.79
N ASP A 148 14.69 -17.13 -15.47
CA ASP A 148 15.61 -18.26 -15.43
C ASP A 148 15.31 -19.16 -16.65
#